data_AF-G1RWZ8-F1
#
_entry.id   AF-G1RWZ8-F1
#
_cell.length_a   1.000
_cell.length_b   1.000
_cell.length_c   1.000
_cell.angle_alpha   90.00
_cell.angle_beta   90.00
_cell.angle_gamma   90.00
#
_symmetry.space_group_name_H-M   'P 1'
#
loop_
_entity.id
_entity.type
_entity.pdbx_description
1 polymer ?
#
loop_
_entity_poly.entity_id
_entity_poly.type
_entity_poly.pdbx_seq_one_letter_code
_entity_poly.pdbx_strand_id
1 'polypeptide(L)'
;MAGISFSYLCPASWYFTVPTVSPFLRQRVAFLGLFFISCLLLLMLIIDFRHWSASLPRDRQYERYLARVGELEATDTEDPNLNYGLVVDCGSSGSRIFVYFWPRHNGNPHDLLDIKQMRDRNSQPVVKKIKPGISAMADTPEHASDYLRPLLSFAAAHVPVKKHKETPLYILCTAGMRLLPERKQLAILADLVKDLPLEFDFLFSQSQAEVISGKQEGVYAWIGINFVLGRFDHEDESDAEATQELAAGRRRTVGILDMGGASLQIAYEVPTSTSVLPAKQEEAAKILLAEFNLGCDVQHTEHVYRVYVTTFLGFGGNFARQRYEDLVLNETLNKNRLLGQKTGLSPDNPFLDPCLPVGLTDVVERNSQVLHVRGRGDWVSCGAMLNPLLARSNTSQASLNGIYQSPIDFNNSEFYGFSEFFYCTEDVLRIGGRYHGPTFAKAAQDYCGMAWSVLTQRFKNGLFSSHADEHRLKYQCFKSAWMYQVLHEGFHFPYDYPNLRTAQLVYDREVQWTLGAILYKTRFLPLRDLRQEGVRQAHGSWFRLSFVYNHYLFFACILVVLLAIVLYLLRLRRIHHRETRASAPLDLLWLEEVVPMMGVQVGP
;
A
#
# COMPACT_ATOMS: atom_id res chain seq x y z
N MET A 1 -56.87 -0.31 53.84
CA MET A 1 -56.77 -1.02 52.54
C MET A 1 -56.64 0.06 51.47
N ALA A 2 -55.62 0.18 50.64
CA ALA A 2 -54.61 -0.77 50.17
C ALA A 2 -53.20 -0.15 50.21
N GLY A 3 -52.20 -0.95 50.56
CA GLY A 3 -50.78 -0.63 50.41
C GLY A 3 -50.23 -1.36 49.20
N ILE A 4 -49.39 -0.69 48.42
CA ILE A 4 -48.57 -1.31 47.39
C ILE A 4 -47.11 -1.20 47.87
N SER A 5 -46.55 -2.34 48.22
CA SER A 5 -45.17 -2.53 48.64
C SER A 5 -44.42 -3.30 47.55
N PHE A 6 -43.31 -2.75 47.08
CA PHE A 6 -42.26 -3.51 46.39
C PHE A 6 -41.02 -3.47 47.27
N SER A 7 -40.52 -4.65 47.63
CA SER A 7 -39.28 -4.83 48.39
C SER A 7 -38.34 -5.70 47.57
N TYR A 8 -37.17 -5.17 47.21
CA TYR A 8 -35.99 -5.97 46.87
C TYR A 8 -34.73 -5.25 47.39
N LEU A 9 -34.19 -5.81 48.49
CA LEU A 9 -32.79 -6.00 48.85
C LEU A 9 -31.75 -4.90 48.55
N CYS A 10 -31.48 -4.04 49.55
CA CYS A 10 -30.12 -3.68 50.03
C CYS A 10 -30.21 -2.95 51.39
N PRO A 11 -29.24 -3.12 52.31
CA PRO A 11 -29.37 -2.68 53.70
C PRO A 11 -28.87 -1.25 53.89
N ALA A 12 -29.81 -0.33 54.16
CA ALA A 12 -29.66 0.90 54.96
C ALA A 12 -30.76 1.88 54.59
N SER A 13 -32.01 1.58 54.98
CA SER A 13 -33.10 2.54 54.90
C SER A 13 -32.95 3.57 56.02
N TRP A 14 -32.46 4.76 55.66
CA TRP A 14 -32.59 5.96 56.50
C TRP A 14 -34.07 6.37 56.51
N TYR A 15 -34.72 6.27 57.67
CA TYR A 15 -36.06 6.79 57.88
C TYR A 15 -35.97 8.30 58.09
N PHE A 16 -36.33 9.09 57.08
CA PHE A 16 -36.59 10.53 57.26
C PHE A 16 -38.08 10.74 57.52
N THR A 17 -38.45 10.94 58.78
CA THR A 17 -39.70 11.61 59.14
C THR A 17 -39.48 13.12 59.00
N VAL A 18 -40.10 13.73 57.98
CA VAL A 18 -40.15 15.19 57.85
C VAL A 18 -41.24 15.70 58.80
N PRO A 19 -40.94 16.61 59.76
CA PRO A 19 -41.98 17.21 60.57
C PRO A 19 -42.81 18.16 59.69
N THR A 20 -44.13 18.01 59.75
CA THR A 20 -45.08 18.96 59.16
C THR A 20 -45.09 20.25 59.98
N VAL A 21 -44.07 21.09 59.81
CA VAL A 21 -44.12 22.48 60.22
C VAL A 21 -43.86 23.32 58.98
N SER A 22 -44.89 24.06 58.59
CA SER A 22 -44.86 24.98 57.45
C SER A 22 -43.70 25.96 57.59
N PRO A 23 -42.76 26.02 56.63
CA PRO A 23 -41.81 27.13 56.61
C PRO A 23 -42.53 28.33 55.99
N PHE A 24 -42.48 29.47 56.68
CA PHE A 24 -42.94 30.76 56.16
C PHE A 24 -42.33 31.03 54.77
N LEU A 25 -43.06 31.77 53.92
CA LEU A 25 -42.76 32.07 52.51
C LEU A 25 -41.28 32.41 52.24
N ARG A 26 -40.59 33.06 53.19
CA ARG A 26 -39.15 33.40 53.13
C ARG A 26 -38.20 32.19 53.03
N GLN A 27 -38.48 31.10 53.74
CA GLN A 27 -37.61 29.91 53.72
C GLN A 27 -37.73 29.13 52.41
N ARG A 28 -38.91 29.10 51.77
CA ARG A 28 -39.08 28.50 50.44
C ARG A 28 -38.30 29.25 49.37
N VAL A 29 -38.29 30.59 49.43
CA VAL A 29 -37.51 31.43 48.51
C VAL A 29 -36.01 31.23 48.72
N ALA A 30 -35.56 31.10 49.98
CA ALA A 30 -34.15 30.82 50.28
C ALA A 30 -33.71 29.44 49.77
N PHE A 31 -34.54 28.40 49.92
CA PHE A 31 -34.25 27.06 49.39
C PHE A 31 -34.25 27.03 47.86
N LEU A 32 -35.19 27.73 47.20
CA LEU A 32 -35.20 27.86 45.74
C LEU A 32 -33.96 28.62 45.24
N GLY A 33 -33.55 29.68 45.94
CA GLY A 33 -32.32 30.41 45.63
C GLY A 33 -31.06 29.56 45.78
N LEU A 34 -30.93 28.81 46.88
CA LEU A 34 -29.81 27.89 47.10
C LEU A 34 -29.77 26.76 46.07
N PHE A 35 -30.94 26.23 45.69
CA PHE A 35 -31.05 25.23 44.63
C PHE A 35 -30.61 25.81 43.28
N PHE A 36 -31.01 27.04 42.95
CA PHE A 36 -30.61 27.70 41.71
C PHE A 36 -29.11 27.98 41.66
N ILE A 37 -28.52 28.43 42.77
CA ILE A 37 -27.07 28.66 42.89
C ILE A 37 -26.30 27.35 42.79
N SER A 38 -26.78 26.28 43.43
CA SER A 38 -26.23 24.93 43.31
C SER A 38 -26.26 24.43 41.87
N CYS A 39 -27.39 24.60 41.17
CA CYS A 39 -27.51 24.22 39.76
C CYS A 39 -26.60 25.05 38.86
N LEU A 40 -26.45 26.35 39.11
CA LEU A 40 -25.53 27.22 38.38
C LEU A 40 -24.07 26.83 38.59
N LEU A 41 -23.66 26.53 39.83
CA LEU A 41 -22.31 26.05 40.14
C LEU A 41 -22.03 24.69 39.49
N LEU A 42 -23.01 23.78 39.49
CA LEU A 42 -22.90 22.50 38.80
C LEU A 42 -22.80 22.68 37.28
N LEU A 43 -23.55 23.63 36.72
CA LEU A 43 -23.50 23.96 35.28
C LEU A 43 -22.13 24.56 34.92
N MET A 44 -21.58 25.45 35.75
CA MET A 44 -20.24 26.01 35.56
C MET A 44 -19.16 24.95 35.67
N LEU A 45 -19.25 24.02 36.63
CA LEU A 45 -18.34 22.87 36.73
C LEU A 45 -18.42 21.94 35.51
N ILE A 46 -19.62 21.72 34.96
CA ILE A 46 -19.80 20.92 33.73
C ILE A 46 -19.25 21.67 32.51
N ILE A 47 -19.42 22.99 32.45
CA ILE A 47 -18.88 23.83 31.38
C ILE A 47 -17.35 23.88 31.47
N ASP A 48 -16.76 24.08 32.65
CA ASP A 48 -15.32 24.03 32.87
C ASP A 48 -14.75 22.64 32.60
N PHE A 49 -15.42 21.57 33.01
CA PHE A 49 -15.00 20.20 32.69
C PHE A 49 -15.07 19.92 31.19
N ARG A 50 -16.10 20.42 30.48
CA ARG A 50 -16.16 20.37 29.02
C ARG A 50 -15.07 21.21 28.37
N HIS A 51 -14.76 22.39 28.93
CA HIS A 51 -13.71 23.26 28.42
C HIS A 51 -12.32 22.65 28.62
N TRP A 52 -12.11 21.96 29.74
CA TRP A 52 -10.88 21.24 30.07
C TRP A 52 -10.75 19.93 29.29
N SER A 53 -11.84 19.17 29.10
CA SER A 53 -11.84 17.98 28.24
C SER A 53 -11.67 18.32 26.76
N ALA A 54 -12.06 19.53 26.34
CA ALA A 54 -11.88 20.03 24.98
C ALA A 54 -10.50 20.67 24.73
N SER A 55 -9.63 20.80 25.74
CA SER A 55 -8.37 21.54 25.64
C SER A 55 -7.12 20.77 26.08
N LEU A 56 -7.16 19.44 26.11
CA LEU A 56 -5.92 18.65 25.96
C LEU A 56 -5.67 18.48 24.46
N PRO A 57 -4.65 19.14 23.87
CA PRO A 57 -4.25 18.85 22.51
C PRO A 57 -3.73 17.41 22.53
N ARG A 58 -4.54 16.48 22.04
CA ARG A 58 -4.11 15.11 21.81
C ARG A 58 -3.05 15.19 20.72
N ASP A 59 -1.78 15.08 21.14
CA ASP A 59 -0.64 15.33 20.27
C ASP A 59 -0.56 14.25 19.17
N ARG A 60 -1.25 14.49 18.04
CA ARG A 60 -1.29 13.59 16.87
C ARG A 60 0.12 13.28 16.34
N GLN A 61 1.09 14.17 16.57
CA GLN A 61 2.48 13.93 16.21
C GLN A 61 3.11 12.84 17.09
N TYR A 62 2.76 12.82 18.38
CA TYR A 62 3.13 11.77 19.32
C TYR A 62 2.44 10.43 18.99
N GLU A 63 1.16 10.42 18.62
CA GLU A 63 0.45 9.21 18.19
C GLU A 63 1.02 8.64 16.88
N ARG A 64 1.33 9.48 15.89
CA ARG A 64 2.04 9.05 14.67
C ARG A 64 3.43 8.53 14.98
N TYR A 65 4.11 9.08 15.98
CA TYR A 65 5.40 8.60 16.44
C TYR A 65 5.28 7.23 17.13
N LEU A 66 4.31 7.04 18.03
CA LEU A 66 4.06 5.77 18.69
C LEU A 66 3.63 4.67 17.71
N ALA A 67 2.76 4.98 16.75
CA ALA A 67 2.39 4.06 15.69
C ALA A 67 3.62 3.62 14.88
N ARG A 68 4.56 4.52 14.60
CA ARG A 68 5.84 4.19 13.93
C ARG A 68 6.74 3.29 14.78
N VAL A 69 6.81 3.53 16.09
CA VAL A 69 7.60 2.68 16.99
C VAL A 69 7.01 1.27 17.06
N GLY A 70 5.68 1.13 17.12
CA GLY A 70 5.01 -0.17 17.05
C GLY A 70 5.27 -0.93 15.73
N GLU A 71 5.51 -0.23 14.63
CA GLU A 71 5.86 -0.86 13.34
C GLU A 71 7.31 -1.35 13.26
N LEU A 72 8.15 -0.99 14.22
CA LEU A 72 9.50 -1.55 14.36
C LEU A 72 9.49 -2.88 15.13
N GLU A 73 8.37 -3.27 15.72
CA GLU A 73 8.22 -4.53 16.43
C GLU A 73 8.19 -5.72 15.47
N ALA A 74 8.55 -6.89 15.98
CA ALA A 74 8.46 -8.15 15.25
C ALA A 74 7.02 -8.40 14.81
N THR A 75 6.83 -8.91 13.59
CA THR A 75 5.48 -9.27 13.11
C THR A 75 4.95 -10.45 13.93
N ASP A 76 3.74 -10.30 14.48
CA ASP A 76 3.08 -11.38 15.22
C ASP A 76 2.59 -12.48 14.27
N THR A 77 3.44 -13.49 14.05
CA THR A 77 3.15 -14.61 13.17
C THR A 77 2.02 -15.51 13.65
N GLU A 78 1.59 -15.37 14.91
CA GLU A 78 0.49 -16.15 15.49
C GLU A 78 -0.88 -15.49 15.28
N ASP A 79 -0.94 -14.21 14.90
CA ASP A 79 -2.20 -13.53 14.60
C ASP A 79 -2.83 -14.09 13.31
N PRO A 80 -3.98 -14.80 13.39
CA PRO A 80 -4.63 -15.39 12.22
C PRO A 80 -5.21 -14.34 11.27
N ASN A 81 -5.39 -13.09 11.72
CA ASN A 81 -5.96 -12.01 10.92
C ASN A 81 -4.94 -11.36 9.97
N LEU A 82 -3.66 -11.65 10.14
CA LEU A 82 -2.63 -11.18 9.23
C LEU A 82 -2.63 -11.97 7.93
N ASN A 83 -2.46 -11.24 6.83
CA ASN A 83 -2.24 -11.77 5.50
C ASN A 83 -0.84 -11.39 5.06
N TYR A 84 -0.27 -12.17 4.14
CA TYR A 84 1.11 -12.01 3.70
C TYR A 84 1.17 -11.90 2.18
N GLY A 85 2.22 -11.27 1.65
CA GLY A 85 2.48 -11.20 0.23
C GLY A 85 3.98 -11.16 -0.05
N LEU A 86 4.40 -11.83 -1.11
CA LEU A 86 5.82 -11.95 -1.49
C LEU A 86 6.05 -11.24 -2.82
N VAL A 87 7.10 -10.42 -2.88
CA VAL A 87 7.57 -9.83 -4.13
C VAL A 87 9.05 -10.11 -4.30
N VAL A 88 9.42 -10.72 -5.42
CA VAL A 88 10.81 -10.91 -5.85
C VAL A 88 11.14 -9.85 -6.89
N ASP A 89 12.04 -8.93 -6.53
CA ASP A 89 12.71 -8.01 -7.47
C ASP A 89 13.84 -8.78 -8.17
N CYS A 90 13.68 -9.02 -9.46
CA CYS A 90 14.69 -9.65 -10.31
C CYS A 90 15.49 -8.58 -11.08
N GLY A 91 16.37 -7.90 -10.35
CA GLY A 91 17.25 -6.85 -10.85
C GLY A 91 18.45 -7.34 -11.66
N SER A 92 19.10 -6.41 -12.39
CA SER A 92 20.27 -6.72 -13.23
C SER A 92 21.53 -7.12 -12.43
N SER A 93 21.68 -6.59 -11.21
CA SER A 93 22.87 -6.85 -10.36
C SER A 93 22.62 -7.91 -9.28
N GLY A 94 21.41 -8.44 -9.17
CA GLY A 94 20.99 -9.37 -8.14
C GLY A 94 19.48 -9.42 -7.99
N SER A 95 18.97 -10.48 -7.37
CA SER A 95 17.56 -10.63 -7.02
C SER A 95 17.35 -10.44 -5.51
N ARG A 96 16.18 -9.91 -5.13
CA ARG A 96 15.79 -9.69 -3.73
C ARG A 96 14.36 -10.16 -3.50
N ILE A 97 14.10 -10.77 -2.36
CA ILE A 97 12.73 -11.07 -1.92
C ILE A 97 12.34 -10.14 -0.78
N PHE A 98 11.12 -9.62 -0.86
CA PHE A 98 10.46 -8.82 0.17
C PHE A 98 9.23 -9.57 0.65
N VAL A 99 9.12 -9.69 1.97
CA VAL A 99 7.92 -10.24 2.63
C VAL A 99 7.13 -9.08 3.21
N TYR A 100 5.90 -8.94 2.76
CA TYR A 100 4.94 -7.96 3.25
C TYR A 100 3.83 -8.64 4.02
N PHE A 101 3.21 -7.90 4.93
CA PHE A 101 2.01 -8.32 5.63
C PHE A 101 1.01 -7.18 5.76
N TRP A 102 -0.26 -7.50 5.97
CA TRP A 102 -1.31 -6.53 6.26
C TRP A 102 -2.40 -7.18 7.13
N PRO A 103 -3.04 -6.42 8.02
CA PRO A 103 -4.20 -6.89 8.75
C PRO A 103 -5.43 -7.01 7.84
N ARG A 104 -6.54 -7.48 8.39
CA ARG A 104 -7.84 -7.44 7.70
C ARG A 104 -8.21 -6.00 7.37
N HIS A 105 -8.80 -5.79 6.19
CA HIS A 105 -9.25 -4.48 5.78
C HIS A 105 -10.36 -3.97 6.71
N ASN A 106 -10.38 -2.66 7.00
CA ASN A 106 -11.29 -2.05 7.98
C ASN A 106 -12.74 -1.87 7.47
N GLY A 107 -12.99 -2.16 6.20
CA GLY A 107 -14.32 -2.04 5.57
C GLY A 107 -14.63 -0.64 5.04
N ASN A 108 -13.71 0.32 5.13
CA ASN A 108 -13.88 1.64 4.53
C ASN A 108 -13.44 1.64 3.06
N PRO A 109 -14.32 1.85 2.07
CA PRO A 109 -13.95 1.83 0.65
C PRO A 109 -12.97 2.94 0.24
N HIS A 110 -12.78 3.95 1.07
CA HIS A 110 -11.84 5.06 0.85
C HIS A 110 -10.40 4.72 1.29
N ASP A 111 -10.23 3.69 2.13
CA ASP A 111 -8.93 3.28 2.64
C ASP A 111 -8.28 2.23 1.74
N LEU A 112 -6.95 2.26 1.68
CA LEU A 112 -6.15 1.23 1.03
C LEU A 112 -5.76 0.15 2.06
N LEU A 113 -5.24 -0.98 1.58
CA LEU A 113 -4.65 -1.99 2.47
C LEU A 113 -3.46 -1.39 3.25
N ASP A 114 -3.45 -1.59 4.57
CA ASP A 114 -2.33 -1.20 5.44
C ASP A 114 -1.17 -2.20 5.32
N ILE A 115 -0.48 -2.14 4.18
CA ILE A 115 0.66 -3.02 3.85
C ILE A 115 1.93 -2.55 4.56
N LYS A 116 2.57 -3.46 5.27
CA LYS A 116 3.83 -3.24 6.00
C LYS A 116 4.87 -4.28 5.62
N GLN A 117 6.14 -3.91 5.74
CA GLN A 117 7.25 -4.85 5.57
C GLN A 117 7.31 -5.75 6.79
N MET A 118 7.34 -7.07 6.57
CA MET A 118 7.44 -8.05 7.66
C MET A 118 8.77 -7.88 8.39
N ARG A 119 8.73 -8.02 9.71
CA ARG A 119 9.91 -8.04 10.58
C ARG A 119 10.05 -9.39 11.27
N ASP A 120 11.27 -9.89 11.34
CA ASP A 120 11.60 -11.13 12.05
C ASP A 120 11.53 -10.93 13.58
N ARG A 121 11.81 -11.99 14.34
CA ARG A 121 11.81 -11.98 15.80
C ARG A 121 12.82 -11.01 16.44
N ASN A 122 13.80 -10.54 15.66
CA ASN A 122 14.81 -9.57 16.07
C ASN A 122 14.48 -8.16 15.54
N SER A 123 13.22 -7.93 15.14
CA SER A 123 12.76 -6.66 14.56
C SER A 123 13.48 -6.26 13.27
N GLN A 124 14.13 -7.21 12.58
CA GLN A 124 14.81 -6.93 11.31
C GLN A 124 13.87 -7.14 10.13
N PRO A 125 13.93 -6.26 9.10
CA PRO A 125 13.15 -6.46 7.88
C PRO A 125 13.42 -7.83 7.25
N VAL A 126 12.36 -8.57 6.92
CA VAL A 126 12.45 -9.88 6.26
C VAL A 126 12.71 -9.67 4.77
N VAL A 127 13.99 -9.43 4.46
CA VAL A 127 14.51 -9.22 3.12
C VAL A 127 15.75 -10.08 2.93
N LYS A 128 15.86 -10.72 1.76
CA LYS A 128 17.08 -11.45 1.38
C LYS A 128 17.48 -11.10 -0.03
N LYS A 129 18.79 -10.94 -0.25
CA LYS A 129 19.39 -10.63 -1.55
C LYS A 129 20.36 -11.72 -1.97
N ILE A 130 20.38 -12.02 -3.25
CA ILE A 130 21.38 -12.89 -3.90
C ILE A 130 21.99 -12.20 -5.13
N LYS A 131 23.18 -12.65 -5.52
CA LYS A 131 23.91 -12.22 -6.71
C LYS A 131 24.36 -13.48 -7.48
N PRO A 132 24.55 -13.45 -8.82
CA PRO A 132 24.33 -12.33 -9.75
C PRO A 132 22.83 -12.06 -9.98
N GLY A 133 22.43 -11.23 -10.95
CA GLY A 133 21.01 -11.07 -11.32
C GLY A 133 20.49 -12.24 -12.17
N ILE A 134 19.17 -12.46 -12.18
CA ILE A 134 18.56 -13.62 -12.89
C ILE A 134 18.85 -13.65 -14.40
N SER A 135 19.13 -12.49 -15.00
CA SER A 135 19.53 -12.39 -16.41
C SER A 135 20.84 -13.13 -16.73
N ALA A 136 21.63 -13.51 -15.71
CA ALA A 136 22.79 -14.38 -15.89
C ALA A 136 22.40 -15.81 -16.34
N MET A 137 21.15 -16.24 -16.10
CA MET A 137 20.62 -17.52 -16.55
C MET A 137 20.16 -17.49 -18.02
N ALA A 138 20.50 -16.44 -18.77
CA ALA A 138 20.11 -16.24 -20.17
C ALA A 138 20.50 -17.39 -21.10
N ASP A 139 21.63 -18.06 -20.81
CA ASP A 139 22.15 -19.20 -21.58
C ASP A 139 21.85 -20.56 -20.93
N THR A 140 21.31 -20.55 -19.72
CA THR A 140 20.97 -21.75 -18.90
C THR A 140 19.63 -21.54 -18.17
N PRO A 141 18.51 -21.33 -18.90
CA PRO A 141 17.23 -20.97 -18.31
C PRO A 141 16.68 -22.03 -17.33
N GLU A 142 17.06 -23.30 -17.48
CA GLU A 142 16.71 -24.42 -16.59
C GLU A 142 17.24 -24.30 -15.16
N HIS A 143 18.15 -23.36 -14.90
CA HIS A 143 18.65 -23.08 -13.55
C HIS A 143 17.99 -21.85 -12.90
N ALA A 144 16.98 -21.25 -13.55
CA ALA A 144 16.31 -20.07 -13.02
C ALA A 144 15.60 -20.35 -11.68
N SER A 145 14.92 -21.49 -11.57
CA SER A 145 14.24 -21.91 -10.33
C SER A 145 15.22 -22.22 -9.21
N ASP A 146 16.30 -22.95 -9.53
CA ASP A 146 17.41 -23.23 -8.60
C ASP A 146 18.01 -21.93 -8.03
N TYR A 147 18.21 -20.94 -8.90
CA TYR A 147 18.76 -19.64 -8.53
C TYR A 147 17.83 -18.88 -7.57
N LEU A 148 16.50 -18.94 -7.73
CA LEU A 148 15.55 -18.27 -6.83
C LEU A 148 15.20 -19.05 -5.56
N ARG A 149 15.46 -20.36 -5.52
CA ARG A 149 15.16 -21.23 -4.36
C ARG A 149 15.65 -20.66 -3.02
N PRO A 150 16.90 -20.14 -2.87
CA PRO A 150 17.38 -19.60 -1.61
C PRO A 150 16.58 -18.40 -1.08
N LEU A 151 15.90 -17.65 -1.96
CA LEU A 151 15.02 -16.54 -1.60
C LEU A 151 13.65 -17.07 -1.15
N LEU A 152 13.07 -17.99 -1.91
CA LEU A 152 11.74 -18.54 -1.63
C LEU A 152 11.74 -19.39 -0.36
N SER A 153 12.76 -20.23 -0.14
CA SER A 153 12.93 -20.96 1.11
C SER A 153 13.10 -20.02 2.32
N PHE A 154 13.77 -18.88 2.14
CA PHE A 154 13.87 -17.87 3.19
C PHE A 154 12.50 -17.27 3.53
N ALA A 155 11.69 -16.90 2.54
CA ALA A 155 10.34 -16.41 2.80
C ALA A 155 9.43 -17.48 3.43
N ALA A 156 9.48 -18.72 2.94
CA ALA A 156 8.70 -19.84 3.48
C ALA A 156 9.04 -20.17 4.94
N ALA A 157 10.29 -19.91 5.37
CA ALA A 157 10.69 -20.06 6.76
C ALA A 157 10.12 -18.98 7.70
N HIS A 158 9.74 -17.80 7.16
CA HIS A 158 9.19 -16.70 7.96
C HIS A 158 7.66 -16.67 7.92
N VAL A 159 7.05 -16.90 6.76
CA VAL A 159 5.58 -16.91 6.63
C VAL A 159 5.02 -18.17 7.30
N PRO A 160 3.97 -18.07 8.15
CA PRO A 160 3.33 -19.23 8.76
C PRO A 160 2.87 -20.25 7.72
N VAL A 161 3.15 -21.54 7.94
CA VAL A 161 2.81 -22.64 6.98
C VAL A 161 1.33 -22.63 6.60
N LYS A 162 0.44 -22.35 7.56
CA LYS A 162 -1.02 -22.28 7.33
C LYS A 162 -1.41 -21.17 6.35
N LYS A 163 -0.58 -20.13 6.19
CA LYS A 163 -0.81 -18.97 5.34
C LYS A 163 -0.16 -19.11 3.96
N HIS A 164 0.69 -20.11 3.72
CA HIS A 164 1.40 -20.28 2.43
C HIS A 164 0.40 -20.30 1.26
N LYS A 165 -0.66 -21.11 1.37
CA LYS A 165 -1.71 -21.25 0.34
C LYS A 165 -2.55 -20.01 0.08
N GLU A 166 -2.48 -19.02 0.96
CA GLU A 166 -3.19 -17.73 0.83
C GLU A 166 -2.25 -16.59 0.42
N THR A 167 -0.93 -16.84 0.41
CA THR A 167 0.10 -15.83 0.23
C THR A 167 0.44 -15.71 -1.27
N PRO A 168 0.11 -14.61 -1.96
CA PRO A 168 0.54 -14.37 -3.33
C PRO A 168 2.05 -14.17 -3.43
N LEU A 169 2.66 -14.85 -4.40
CA LEU A 169 4.03 -14.64 -4.83
C LEU A 169 4.05 -13.92 -6.18
N TYR A 170 4.75 -12.79 -6.26
CA TYR A 170 5.01 -12.08 -7.50
C TYR A 170 6.51 -12.07 -7.81
N ILE A 171 6.90 -12.53 -8.98
CA ILE A 171 8.28 -12.48 -9.48
C ILE A 171 8.33 -11.47 -10.62
N LEU A 172 8.93 -10.32 -10.33
CA LEU A 172 8.88 -9.15 -11.20
C LEU A 172 10.31 -8.80 -11.65
N CYS A 173 10.60 -9.08 -12.92
CA CYS A 173 11.91 -8.87 -13.50
C CYS A 173 12.04 -7.48 -14.14
N THR A 174 13.16 -6.80 -13.93
CA THR A 174 13.36 -5.41 -14.36
C THR A 174 14.36 -5.31 -15.53
N ALA A 175 15.17 -4.25 -15.57
CA ALA A 175 16.03 -3.88 -16.70
C ALA A 175 16.98 -5.00 -17.16
N GLY A 176 17.47 -5.85 -16.25
CA GLY A 176 18.38 -6.95 -16.61
C GLY A 176 17.73 -7.93 -17.60
N MET A 177 16.47 -8.30 -17.36
CA MET A 177 15.72 -9.18 -18.26
C MET A 177 15.27 -8.46 -19.52
N ARG A 178 14.88 -7.18 -19.43
CA ARG A 178 14.50 -6.35 -20.60
C ARG A 178 15.59 -6.24 -21.67
N LEU A 179 16.86 -6.38 -21.27
CA LEU A 179 18.02 -6.34 -22.18
C LEU A 179 18.26 -7.67 -22.92
N LEU A 180 17.64 -8.76 -22.49
CA LEU A 180 17.77 -10.05 -23.15
C LEU A 180 16.84 -10.15 -24.37
N PRO A 181 17.17 -10.98 -25.37
CA PRO A 181 16.21 -11.39 -26.40
C PRO A 181 14.94 -11.99 -25.79
N GLU A 182 13.78 -11.66 -26.34
CA GLU A 182 12.46 -12.09 -25.82
C GLU A 182 12.38 -13.61 -25.62
N ARG A 183 12.93 -14.40 -26.55
CA ARG A 183 12.99 -15.86 -26.42
C ARG A 183 13.67 -16.33 -25.12
N LYS A 184 14.76 -15.66 -24.72
CA LYS A 184 15.50 -15.98 -23.48
C LYS A 184 14.72 -15.53 -22.25
N GLN A 185 14.03 -14.38 -22.33
CA GLN A 185 13.15 -13.93 -21.26
C GLN A 185 12.05 -14.96 -20.98
N LEU A 186 11.35 -15.40 -22.04
CA LEU A 186 10.28 -16.38 -21.95
C LEU A 186 10.77 -17.74 -21.45
N ALA A 187 11.95 -18.19 -21.86
CA ALA A 187 12.52 -19.45 -21.39
C ALA A 187 12.78 -19.46 -19.88
N ILE A 188 13.37 -18.37 -19.34
CA ILE A 188 13.58 -18.20 -17.90
C ILE A 188 12.25 -18.17 -17.15
N LEU A 189 11.27 -17.39 -17.63
CA LEU A 189 9.96 -17.30 -16.95
C LEU A 189 9.21 -18.64 -16.99
N ALA A 190 9.32 -19.39 -18.09
CA ALA A 190 8.69 -20.70 -18.23
C ALA A 190 9.24 -21.72 -17.22
N ASP A 191 10.54 -21.70 -16.97
CA ASP A 191 11.18 -22.52 -15.94
C ASP A 191 10.58 -22.23 -14.55
N LEU A 192 10.54 -20.96 -14.17
CA LEU A 192 9.97 -20.52 -12.89
C LEU A 192 8.51 -20.96 -12.72
N VAL A 193 7.68 -20.73 -13.74
CA VAL A 193 6.24 -21.06 -13.71
C VAL A 193 6.01 -22.57 -13.63
N LYS A 194 6.91 -23.37 -14.19
CA LYS A 194 6.81 -24.82 -14.20
C LYS A 194 7.22 -25.43 -12.86
N ASP A 195 8.38 -25.03 -12.32
CA ASP A 195 9.01 -25.76 -11.22
C ASP A 195 8.63 -25.19 -9.84
N LEU A 196 8.44 -23.88 -9.69
CA LEU A 196 8.15 -23.27 -8.38
C LEU A 196 6.84 -23.74 -7.71
N PRO A 197 5.70 -23.93 -8.44
CA PRO A 197 4.48 -24.48 -7.83
C PRO A 197 4.61 -25.92 -7.32
N LEU A 198 5.64 -26.66 -7.76
CA LEU A 198 5.92 -28.02 -7.28
C LEU A 198 6.71 -28.01 -5.97
N GLU A 199 7.48 -26.94 -5.72
CA GLU A 199 8.34 -26.79 -4.55
C GLU A 199 7.69 -25.98 -3.41
N PHE A 200 6.80 -25.04 -3.73
CA PHE A 200 6.21 -24.10 -2.76
C PHE A 200 4.69 -23.98 -2.88
N ASP A 201 4.02 -23.93 -1.73
CA ASP A 201 2.55 -23.82 -1.61
C ASP A 201 2.00 -22.39 -1.80
N PHE A 202 2.82 -21.42 -2.24
CA PHE A 202 2.39 -20.04 -2.46
C PHE A 202 1.41 -19.91 -3.63
N LEU A 203 0.54 -18.89 -3.59
CA LEU A 203 -0.31 -18.56 -4.74
C LEU A 203 0.56 -17.99 -5.86
N PHE A 204 0.92 -18.85 -6.80
CA PHE A 204 1.79 -18.54 -7.92
C PHE A 204 1.27 -19.14 -9.23
N SER A 205 1.31 -18.35 -10.30
CA SER A 205 0.84 -18.71 -11.64
C SER A 205 1.59 -17.91 -12.69
N GLN A 206 1.37 -18.22 -13.97
CA GLN A 206 2.00 -17.49 -15.08
C GLN A 206 1.77 -15.97 -15.01
N SER A 207 0.62 -15.51 -14.53
CA SER A 207 0.30 -14.07 -14.42
C SER A 207 1.12 -13.33 -13.35
N GLN A 208 1.85 -14.07 -12.51
CA GLN A 208 2.63 -13.53 -11.41
C GLN A 208 4.14 -13.59 -11.67
N ALA A 209 4.57 -14.15 -12.79
CA ALA A 209 5.95 -14.11 -13.26
C ALA A 209 6.02 -13.27 -14.55
N GLU A 210 6.54 -12.04 -14.45
CA GLU A 210 6.57 -11.13 -15.59
C GLU A 210 7.85 -10.30 -15.65
N VAL A 211 8.26 -9.93 -16.86
CA VAL A 211 9.22 -8.84 -17.09
C VAL A 211 8.43 -7.54 -17.13
N ILE A 212 8.53 -6.73 -16.06
CA ILE A 212 7.80 -5.47 -15.99
C ILE A 212 8.43 -4.44 -16.91
N SER A 213 7.59 -3.62 -17.54
CA SER A 213 8.04 -2.46 -18.29
C SER A 213 8.66 -1.43 -17.34
N GLY A 214 9.56 -0.60 -17.86
CA GLY A 214 10.11 0.52 -17.10
C GLY A 214 9.02 1.47 -16.58
N LYS A 215 7.96 1.67 -17.37
CA LYS A 215 6.79 2.46 -16.99
C LYS A 215 6.10 1.87 -15.76
N GLN A 216 5.86 0.56 -15.72
CA GLN A 216 5.31 -0.09 -14.52
C GLN A 216 6.23 0.07 -13.32
N GLU A 217 7.53 -0.16 -13.48
CA GLU A 217 8.53 -0.01 -12.40
C GLU A 217 8.50 1.42 -11.82
N GLY A 218 8.45 2.45 -12.67
CA GLY A 218 8.36 3.86 -12.25
C GLY A 218 7.02 4.21 -11.59
N VAL A 219 5.89 3.69 -12.09
CA VAL A 219 4.58 3.83 -11.44
C VAL A 219 4.60 3.18 -10.06
N TYR A 220 5.12 1.97 -9.93
CA TYR A 220 5.20 1.27 -8.66
C TYR A 220 6.12 1.98 -7.66
N ALA A 221 7.25 2.54 -8.11
CA ALA A 221 8.11 3.39 -7.27
C ALA A 221 7.34 4.62 -6.75
N TRP A 222 6.60 5.29 -7.63
CA TRP A 222 5.80 6.46 -7.28
C TRP A 222 4.67 6.12 -6.29
N ILE A 223 3.99 4.98 -6.49
CA ILE A 223 2.97 4.49 -5.55
C ILE A 223 3.61 4.22 -4.18
N GLY A 224 4.74 3.51 -4.16
CA GLY A 224 5.41 3.11 -2.91
C GLY A 224 5.77 4.30 -2.02
N ILE A 225 6.40 5.35 -2.58
CA ILE A 225 6.77 6.52 -1.77
C ILE A 225 5.55 7.29 -1.26
N ASN A 226 4.53 7.47 -2.10
CA ASN A 226 3.35 8.26 -1.75
C ASN A 226 2.48 7.52 -0.72
N PHE A 227 2.46 6.19 -0.77
CA PHE A 227 1.87 5.35 0.26
C PHE A 227 2.60 5.49 1.59
N VAL A 228 3.93 5.36 1.62
CA VAL A 228 4.73 5.48 2.86
C VAL A 228 4.61 6.88 3.49
N LEU A 229 4.45 7.91 2.66
CA LEU A 229 4.26 9.28 3.11
C LEU A 229 2.81 9.62 3.51
N GLY A 230 1.86 8.68 3.42
CA GLY A 230 0.44 8.93 3.73
C GLY A 230 -0.21 9.97 2.80
N ARG A 231 0.23 10.03 1.54
CA ARG A 231 -0.33 10.94 0.52
C ARG A 231 -1.62 10.43 -0.10
N PHE A 232 -1.93 9.15 0.12
CA PHE A 232 -3.19 8.54 -0.30
C PHE A 232 -4.25 8.58 0.81
N ASP A 233 -3.89 8.96 2.03
CA ASP A 233 -4.86 9.11 3.12
C ASP A 233 -5.74 10.35 2.85
N HIS A 234 -7.04 10.19 3.00
CA HIS A 234 -7.99 11.30 2.94
C HIS A 234 -8.04 12.02 4.29
N GLU A 235 -8.17 13.34 4.27
CA GLU A 235 -8.27 14.13 5.51
C GLU A 235 -9.66 13.95 6.14
N ASP A 236 -9.70 13.73 7.47
CA ASP A 236 -10.89 14.07 8.25
C ASP A 236 -11.07 15.60 8.20
N GLU A 237 -12.32 16.10 8.12
CA GLU A 237 -12.70 17.53 7.95
C GLU A 237 -12.06 18.53 8.94
N SER A 238 -11.26 18.09 9.92
CA SER A 238 -10.55 18.91 10.90
C SER A 238 -9.17 19.43 10.49
N ASP A 239 -8.57 18.95 9.39
CA ASP A 239 -7.17 19.29 9.00
C ASP A 239 -7.08 20.43 7.94
N ALA A 240 -8.20 21.08 7.60
CA ALA A 240 -8.33 22.05 6.49
C ALA A 240 -7.56 23.38 6.62
N GLU A 241 -6.75 23.59 7.66
CA GLU A 241 -6.04 24.86 7.88
C GLU A 241 -4.59 24.92 7.36
N ALA A 242 -4.05 23.87 6.70
CA ALA A 242 -2.62 23.87 6.32
C ALA A 242 -2.24 23.44 4.89
N THR A 243 -3.17 22.99 4.05
CA THR A 243 -2.82 22.43 2.72
C THR A 243 -3.48 23.22 1.61
N GLN A 244 -2.65 23.88 0.78
CA GLN A 244 -3.06 24.49 -0.50
C GLN A 244 -3.86 23.47 -1.32
N GLU A 245 -5.17 23.72 -1.40
CA GLU A 245 -6.16 22.83 -2.02
C GLU A 245 -5.79 22.50 -3.47
N LEU A 246 -5.52 21.22 -3.77
CA LEU A 246 -5.82 20.70 -5.10
C LEU A 246 -7.34 20.53 -5.20
N ALA A 247 -7.89 20.72 -6.40
CA ALA A 247 -9.33 20.76 -6.74
C ALA A 247 -10.18 19.50 -6.39
N ALA A 248 -9.67 18.57 -5.56
CA ALA A 248 -10.33 17.33 -5.16
C ALA A 248 -10.09 16.94 -3.69
N GLY A 249 -9.66 17.85 -2.80
CA GLY A 249 -9.50 17.54 -1.36
C GLY A 249 -8.40 16.51 -1.03
N ARG A 250 -7.50 16.25 -1.97
CA ARG A 250 -6.43 15.23 -1.85
C ARG A 250 -5.08 15.85 -1.51
N ARG A 251 -4.28 15.12 -0.73
CA ARG A 251 -2.91 15.53 -0.39
C ARG A 251 -2.03 15.57 -1.63
N ARG A 252 -1.13 16.55 -1.65
CA ARG A 252 -0.15 16.69 -2.72
C ARG A 252 0.86 15.53 -2.69
N THR A 253 1.08 14.91 -3.84
CA THR A 253 2.01 13.80 -4.00
C THR A 253 3.45 14.29 -4.24
N VAL A 254 4.41 13.38 -4.06
CA VAL A 254 5.82 13.62 -4.34
C VAL A 254 6.26 12.87 -5.59
N GLY A 255 7.23 13.41 -6.31
CA GLY A 255 7.89 12.74 -7.42
C GLY A 255 9.00 11.79 -6.96
N ILE A 256 9.44 10.92 -7.85
CA ILE A 256 10.54 9.99 -7.62
C ILE A 256 11.56 10.07 -8.74
N LEU A 257 12.81 9.82 -8.35
CA LEU A 257 13.95 9.56 -9.20
C LEU A 257 14.58 8.25 -8.71
N ASP A 258 14.70 7.24 -9.55
CA ASP A 258 15.34 5.98 -9.19
C ASP A 258 16.40 5.61 -10.21
N MET A 259 17.66 5.63 -9.80
CA MET A 259 18.78 5.25 -10.66
C MET A 259 19.29 3.88 -10.22
N GLY A 260 18.80 2.83 -10.88
CA GLY A 260 19.26 1.47 -10.68
C GLY A 260 20.61 1.19 -11.34
N GLY A 261 20.98 -0.08 -11.39
CA GLY A 261 22.22 -0.51 -12.06
C GLY A 261 22.17 -0.39 -13.59
N ALA A 262 21.01 -0.69 -14.19
CA ALA A 262 20.86 -0.76 -15.64
C ALA A 262 19.90 0.29 -16.23
N SER A 263 18.94 0.81 -15.45
CA SER A 263 18.00 1.83 -15.89
C SER A 263 17.89 2.97 -14.91
N LEU A 264 17.30 4.06 -15.38
CA LEU A 264 16.93 5.25 -14.63
C LEU A 264 15.45 5.53 -14.85
N GLN A 265 14.74 5.89 -13.79
CA GLN A 265 13.32 6.19 -13.80
C GLN A 265 13.07 7.57 -13.19
N ILE A 266 12.09 8.28 -13.76
CA ILE A 266 11.51 9.50 -13.19
C ILE A 266 9.99 9.36 -13.26
N ALA A 267 9.31 9.65 -12.16
CA ALA A 267 7.86 9.68 -12.12
C ALA A 267 7.32 10.77 -11.21
N TYR A 268 6.31 11.50 -11.65
CA TYR A 268 5.63 12.52 -10.86
C TYR A 268 4.22 12.75 -11.38
N GLU A 269 3.35 13.18 -10.48
CA GLU A 269 1.98 13.51 -10.82
C GLU A 269 1.90 14.78 -11.68
N VAL A 270 1.00 14.76 -12.67
CA VAL A 270 0.72 15.91 -13.53
C VAL A 270 -0.75 16.35 -13.42
N PRO A 271 -1.04 17.62 -13.10
CA PRO A 271 -2.41 18.13 -12.98
C PRO A 271 -3.20 17.96 -14.28
N THR A 272 -4.51 17.73 -14.20
CA THR A 272 -5.40 17.52 -15.35
C THR A 272 -5.63 18.80 -16.20
N SER A 273 -5.20 19.98 -15.77
CA SER A 273 -5.52 21.27 -16.40
C SER A 273 -4.64 21.66 -17.61
N THR A 274 -5.27 21.70 -18.79
CA THR A 274 -5.27 22.78 -19.80
C THR A 274 -3.98 23.41 -20.33
N SER A 275 -2.94 22.63 -20.65
CA SER A 275 -2.03 23.03 -21.74
C SER A 275 -2.31 22.15 -22.96
N VAL A 276 -2.91 22.74 -24.00
CA VAL A 276 -3.04 22.09 -25.31
C VAL A 276 -1.64 21.90 -25.85
N LEU A 277 -1.09 20.70 -25.67
CA LEU A 277 0.14 20.31 -26.34
C LEU A 277 -0.18 20.27 -27.85
N PRO A 278 0.74 20.72 -28.73
CA PRO A 278 0.66 20.41 -30.16
C PRO A 278 0.37 18.91 -30.37
N ALA A 279 -0.49 18.55 -31.32
CA ALA A 279 -1.00 17.18 -31.46
C ALA A 279 0.09 16.07 -31.44
N LYS A 280 1.25 16.31 -32.07
CA LYS A 280 2.40 15.38 -32.05
C LYS A 280 3.02 15.22 -30.66
N GLN A 281 3.07 16.29 -29.86
CA GLN A 281 3.55 16.26 -28.49
C GLN A 281 2.52 15.65 -27.54
N GLU A 282 1.22 15.84 -27.82
CA GLU A 282 0.16 15.21 -27.04
C GLU A 282 0.20 13.67 -27.16
N GLU A 283 0.43 13.15 -28.36
CA GLU A 283 0.56 11.71 -28.60
C GLU A 283 1.82 11.12 -27.94
N ALA A 284 2.95 11.83 -28.04
CA ALA A 284 4.17 11.47 -27.33
C ALA A 284 4.01 11.52 -25.80
N ALA A 285 3.28 12.52 -25.28
CA ALA A 285 2.98 12.64 -23.86
C ALA A 285 2.06 11.52 -23.38
N LYS A 286 1.01 11.16 -24.13
CA LYS A 286 0.06 10.08 -23.77
C LYS A 286 0.77 8.75 -23.52
N ILE A 287 1.81 8.41 -24.28
CA ILE A 287 2.58 7.17 -24.08
C ILE A 287 3.30 7.18 -22.72
N LEU A 288 3.76 8.35 -22.27
CA LEU A 288 4.50 8.55 -21.02
C LEU A 288 3.60 8.83 -19.82
N LEU A 289 2.30 9.03 -20.02
CA LEU A 289 1.33 9.20 -18.94
C LEU A 289 0.73 7.86 -18.53
N ALA A 290 0.75 7.57 -17.23
CA ALA A 290 0.03 6.46 -16.62
C ALA A 290 -1.20 7.00 -15.88
N GLU A 291 -2.38 6.54 -16.30
CA GLU A 291 -3.64 6.80 -15.61
C GLU A 291 -4.10 5.49 -14.95
N PHE A 292 -4.29 5.53 -13.64
CA PHE A 292 -4.69 4.36 -12.88
C PHE A 292 -5.50 4.74 -11.65
N ASN A 293 -6.34 3.80 -11.20
CA ASN A 293 -7.08 3.88 -9.96
C ASN A 293 -6.46 2.93 -8.93
N LEU A 294 -6.08 3.44 -7.75
CA LEU A 294 -5.61 2.63 -6.62
C LEU A 294 -6.76 2.08 -5.76
N GLY A 295 -7.94 2.68 -5.84
CA GLY A 295 -9.13 2.24 -5.11
C GLY A 295 -9.61 0.87 -5.54
N CYS A 296 -10.33 0.20 -4.65
CA CYS A 296 -10.93 -1.10 -4.93
C CYS A 296 -12.19 -1.00 -5.81
N ASP A 297 -12.88 0.14 -5.78
CA ASP A 297 -14.05 0.44 -6.61
C ASP A 297 -13.67 1.26 -7.84
N VAL A 298 -14.02 0.75 -9.02
CA VAL A 298 -13.73 1.38 -10.31
C VAL A 298 -14.54 2.66 -10.53
N GLN A 299 -15.68 2.82 -9.83
CA GLN A 299 -16.56 3.97 -9.97
C GLN A 299 -16.11 5.18 -9.12
N HIS A 300 -15.30 4.96 -8.09
CA HIS A 300 -14.76 6.03 -7.26
C HIS A 300 -13.49 6.64 -7.87
N THR A 301 -13.45 7.97 -7.96
CA THR A 301 -12.37 8.71 -8.64
C THR A 301 -11.33 9.30 -7.70
N GLU A 302 -11.51 9.19 -6.38
CA GLU A 302 -10.62 9.78 -5.37
C GLU A 302 -9.18 9.27 -5.43
N HIS A 303 -9.02 8.02 -5.86
CA HIS A 303 -7.73 7.36 -6.03
C HIS A 303 -7.29 7.26 -7.49
N VAL A 304 -7.83 8.11 -8.36
CA VAL A 304 -7.42 8.20 -9.77
C VAL A 304 -6.27 9.20 -9.89
N TYR A 305 -5.12 8.69 -10.32
CA TYR A 305 -3.91 9.47 -10.50
C TYR A 305 -3.47 9.48 -11.95
N ARG A 306 -2.92 10.63 -12.36
CA ARG A 306 -2.27 10.79 -13.65
C ARG A 306 -0.80 11.12 -13.43
N VAL A 307 0.06 10.15 -13.74
CA VAL A 307 1.48 10.20 -13.42
C VAL A 307 2.28 10.21 -14.72
N TYR A 308 3.11 11.22 -14.93
CA TYR A 308 4.16 11.16 -15.94
C TYR A 308 5.23 10.19 -15.48
N VAL A 309 5.56 9.21 -16.32
CA VAL A 309 6.57 8.20 -16.03
C VAL A 309 7.42 7.95 -17.26
N THR A 310 8.73 8.10 -17.10
CA THR A 310 9.70 7.76 -18.13
C THR A 310 10.81 6.87 -17.58
N THR A 311 11.31 5.99 -18.42
CA THR A 311 12.43 5.11 -18.11
C THR A 311 13.48 5.16 -19.20
N PHE A 312 14.73 5.24 -18.77
CA PHE A 312 15.90 5.31 -19.63
C PHE A 312 16.73 4.02 -19.45
N LEU A 313 16.53 3.07 -20.35
CA LEU A 313 17.30 1.82 -20.35
C LEU A 313 18.75 2.10 -20.77
N GLY A 314 19.72 1.58 -20.03
CA GLY A 314 21.14 1.86 -20.25
C GLY A 314 21.65 3.15 -19.58
N PHE A 315 20.82 3.83 -18.78
CA PHE A 315 21.17 5.05 -18.04
C PHE A 315 21.33 4.80 -16.52
N GLY A 316 21.19 3.56 -16.07
CA GLY A 316 21.57 3.18 -14.71
C GLY A 316 23.08 3.27 -14.51
N GLY A 317 23.54 3.43 -13.26
CA GLY A 317 24.93 3.80 -12.98
C GLY A 317 25.99 2.82 -13.52
N ASN A 318 25.72 1.50 -13.51
CA ASN A 318 26.66 0.50 -14.02
C ASN A 318 26.68 0.45 -15.55
N PHE A 319 25.49 0.49 -16.17
CA PHE A 319 25.39 0.49 -17.63
C PHE A 319 25.91 1.80 -18.25
N ALA A 320 25.72 2.93 -17.57
CA ALA A 320 26.35 4.18 -17.97
C ALA A 320 27.88 4.08 -17.91
N ARG A 321 28.44 3.44 -16.89
CA ARG A 321 29.90 3.19 -16.82
C ARG A 321 30.37 2.31 -17.96
N GLN A 322 29.64 1.24 -18.28
CA GLN A 322 29.98 0.37 -19.41
C GLN A 322 29.98 1.14 -20.74
N ARG A 323 28.94 1.96 -20.99
CA ARG A 323 28.86 2.82 -22.20
C ARG A 323 29.99 3.83 -22.27
N TYR A 324 30.40 4.39 -21.13
CA TYR A 324 31.55 5.28 -21.04
C TYR A 324 32.87 4.57 -21.39
N GLU A 325 33.07 3.38 -20.85
CA GLU A 325 34.25 2.56 -21.16
C GLU A 325 34.32 2.24 -22.65
N ASP A 326 33.19 1.87 -23.28
CA ASP A 326 33.12 1.59 -24.71
C ASP A 326 33.41 2.86 -25.55
N LEU A 327 32.91 4.02 -25.12
CA LEU A 327 33.20 5.31 -25.77
C LEU A 327 34.69 5.65 -25.71
N VAL A 328 35.29 5.58 -24.52
CA VAL A 328 36.71 5.92 -24.30
C VAL A 328 37.63 4.96 -25.03
N LEU A 329 37.32 3.65 -25.01
CA LEU A 329 38.05 2.63 -25.75
C LEU A 329 38.07 2.97 -27.24
N ASN A 330 36.90 3.18 -27.83
CA ASN A 330 36.77 3.47 -29.27
C ASN A 330 37.48 4.77 -29.66
N GLU A 331 37.27 5.85 -28.90
CA GLU A 331 37.92 7.14 -29.19
C GLU A 331 39.44 7.07 -29.07
N THR A 332 39.95 6.39 -28.04
CA THR A 332 41.40 6.27 -27.82
C THR A 332 42.05 5.45 -28.91
N LEU A 333 41.47 4.30 -29.28
CA LEU A 333 41.98 3.45 -30.36
C LEU A 333 41.92 4.15 -31.72
N ASN A 334 40.85 4.91 -31.99
CA ASN A 334 40.74 5.71 -33.21
C ASN A 334 41.81 6.81 -33.26
N LYS A 335 42.05 7.54 -32.16
CA LYS A 335 43.12 8.54 -32.07
C LYS A 335 44.51 7.92 -32.25
N ASN A 336 44.76 6.76 -31.64
CA ASN A 336 46.01 6.02 -31.84
C ASN A 336 46.23 5.66 -33.32
N ARG A 337 45.19 5.17 -34.00
CA ARG A 337 45.25 4.82 -35.42
C ARG A 337 45.47 6.05 -36.32
N LEU A 338 44.83 7.19 -36.01
CA LEU A 338 44.87 8.39 -36.86
C LEU A 338 46.13 9.24 -36.62
N LEU A 339 46.60 9.33 -35.38
CA LEU A 339 47.68 10.23 -34.96
C LEU A 339 48.99 9.50 -34.64
N GLY A 340 49.04 8.17 -34.78
CA GLY A 340 50.22 7.36 -34.44
C GLY A 340 50.52 7.31 -32.93
N GLN A 341 49.55 7.67 -32.08
CA GLN A 341 49.68 7.61 -30.62
C GLN A 341 49.62 6.16 -30.13
N LYS A 342 50.13 5.91 -28.92
CA LYS A 342 50.15 4.59 -28.27
C LYS A 342 49.43 4.58 -26.92
N THR A 343 48.51 5.52 -26.70
CA THR A 343 47.85 5.74 -25.42
C THR A 343 46.97 4.54 -25.06
N GLY A 344 47.07 4.06 -23.83
CA GLY A 344 46.29 2.94 -23.30
C GLY A 344 46.72 1.55 -23.79
N LEU A 345 47.77 1.44 -24.61
CA LEU A 345 48.26 0.15 -25.14
C LEU A 345 49.15 -0.63 -24.16
N SER A 346 49.66 0.02 -23.11
CA SER A 346 50.46 -0.63 -22.07
C SER A 346 50.25 0.02 -20.70
N PRO A 347 50.60 -0.66 -19.58
CA PRO A 347 50.55 -0.08 -18.24
C PRO A 347 51.45 1.17 -18.06
N ASP A 348 52.52 1.29 -18.84
CA ASP A 348 53.45 2.41 -18.78
C ASP A 348 52.92 3.66 -19.50
N ASN A 349 52.03 3.48 -20.49
CA ASN A 349 51.39 4.56 -21.22
C ASN A 349 49.85 4.44 -21.16
N PRO A 350 49.22 4.50 -19.97
CA PRO A 350 47.80 4.28 -19.82
C PRO A 350 46.97 5.47 -20.30
N PHE A 351 45.69 5.24 -20.59
CA PHE A 351 44.72 6.31 -20.69
C PHE A 351 44.43 6.89 -19.29
N LEU A 352 44.53 8.20 -19.13
CA LEU A 352 44.29 8.87 -17.85
C LEU A 352 42.79 9.17 -17.67
N ASP A 353 42.06 8.28 -17.00
CA ASP A 353 40.61 8.36 -16.81
C ASP A 353 40.27 9.37 -15.69
N PRO A 354 39.64 10.52 -15.98
CA PRO A 354 39.24 11.49 -14.96
C PRO A 354 38.14 10.97 -14.02
N CYS A 355 37.36 9.97 -14.45
CA CYS A 355 36.24 9.39 -13.71
C CYS A 355 36.64 8.29 -12.73
N LEU A 356 37.93 7.94 -12.63
CA LEU A 356 38.46 7.00 -11.66
C LEU A 356 39.32 7.71 -10.59
N PRO A 357 39.35 7.22 -9.34
CA PRO A 357 40.17 7.80 -8.27
C PRO A 357 41.67 7.89 -8.62
N VAL A 358 42.36 8.89 -8.07
CA VAL A 358 43.77 9.16 -8.39
C VAL A 358 44.65 7.93 -8.20
N GLY A 359 45.35 7.51 -9.24
CA GLY A 359 46.33 6.43 -9.20
C GLY A 359 45.74 5.01 -9.22
N LEU A 360 44.42 4.83 -9.24
CA LEU A 360 43.81 3.52 -9.49
C LEU A 360 44.21 3.03 -10.89
N THR A 361 44.77 1.82 -11.00
CA THR A 361 45.03 1.17 -12.28
C THR A 361 43.94 0.14 -12.58
N ASP A 362 43.47 0.12 -13.82
CA ASP A 362 42.43 -0.82 -14.26
C ASP A 362 42.60 -1.17 -15.74
N VAL A 363 41.86 -2.16 -16.22
CA VAL A 363 41.89 -2.60 -17.62
C VAL A 363 40.47 -2.71 -18.16
N VAL A 364 40.22 -2.06 -19.28
CA VAL A 364 38.96 -2.19 -20.04
C VAL A 364 39.20 -3.16 -21.20
N GLU A 365 38.47 -4.27 -21.21
CA GLU A 365 38.54 -5.27 -22.26
C GLU A 365 37.18 -5.43 -22.97
N ARG A 366 37.18 -5.35 -24.30
CA ARG A 366 35.99 -5.57 -25.16
C ARG A 366 36.41 -6.20 -26.48
N ASN A 367 35.78 -7.30 -26.90
CA ASN A 367 36.01 -7.93 -28.21
C ASN A 367 37.52 -8.10 -28.55
N SER A 368 38.31 -8.58 -27.58
CA SER A 368 39.78 -8.75 -27.68
C SER A 368 40.59 -7.46 -27.83
N GLN A 369 39.97 -6.28 -27.67
CA GLN A 369 40.66 -5.01 -27.52
C GLN A 369 40.87 -4.71 -26.04
N VAL A 370 42.05 -4.20 -25.71
CA VAL A 370 42.48 -3.92 -24.33
C VAL A 370 42.90 -2.46 -24.22
N LEU A 371 42.42 -1.79 -23.17
CA LEU A 371 42.82 -0.45 -22.79
C LEU A 371 43.27 -0.42 -21.34
N HIS A 372 44.54 -0.14 -21.11
CA HIS A 372 45.08 0.14 -19.79
C HIS A 372 44.69 1.55 -19.36
N VAL A 373 44.07 1.68 -18.19
CA VAL A 373 43.62 2.96 -17.65
C VAL A 373 44.26 3.25 -16.29
N ARG A 374 44.49 4.54 -16.01
CA ARG A 374 44.93 5.03 -14.71
C ARG A 374 44.08 6.23 -14.30
N GLY A 375 43.54 6.19 -13.09
CA GLY A 375 42.65 7.22 -12.60
C GLY A 375 43.37 8.55 -12.33
N ARG A 376 42.74 9.64 -12.79
CA ARG A 376 43.21 11.01 -12.62
C ARG A 376 42.43 11.78 -11.54
N GLY A 377 41.25 11.29 -11.13
CA GLY A 377 40.47 11.89 -10.04
C GLY A 377 39.93 13.29 -10.32
N ASP A 378 39.75 13.66 -11.59
CA ASP A 378 39.27 14.98 -12.00
C ASP A 378 37.76 14.94 -12.28
N TRP A 379 36.97 15.16 -11.23
CA TRP A 379 35.52 15.01 -11.27
C TRP A 379 34.85 15.98 -12.25
N VAL A 380 35.39 17.19 -12.43
CA VAL A 380 34.84 18.19 -13.36
C VAL A 380 35.08 17.75 -14.81
N SER A 381 36.31 17.32 -15.13
CA SER A 381 36.61 16.75 -16.44
C SER A 381 35.82 15.47 -16.71
N CYS A 382 35.57 14.65 -15.67
CA CYS A 382 34.70 13.50 -15.77
C CYS A 382 33.30 13.91 -16.23
N GLY A 383 32.65 14.86 -15.54
CA GLY A 383 31.32 15.35 -15.92
C GLY A 383 31.26 15.85 -17.38
N ALA A 384 32.29 16.55 -17.84
CA ALA A 384 32.39 17.01 -19.23
C ALA A 384 32.45 15.84 -20.24
N MET A 385 33.16 14.76 -19.92
CA MET A 385 33.24 13.56 -20.76
C MET A 385 31.93 12.75 -20.79
N LEU A 386 31.04 12.92 -19.82
CA LEU A 386 29.75 12.22 -19.77
C LEU A 386 28.67 12.89 -20.63
N ASN A 387 28.86 14.15 -21.04
CA ASN A 387 27.88 14.90 -21.81
C ASN A 387 27.37 14.18 -23.08
N PRO A 388 28.21 13.52 -23.89
CA PRO A 388 27.73 12.77 -25.06
C PRO A 388 26.79 11.61 -24.70
N LEU A 389 26.95 11.01 -23.51
CA LEU A 389 26.16 9.85 -23.07
C LEU A 389 24.74 10.22 -22.61
N LEU A 390 24.51 11.48 -22.27
CA LEU A 390 23.17 12.00 -21.94
C LEU A 390 22.25 12.05 -23.16
N ALA A 391 22.83 12.13 -24.38
CA ALA A 391 22.11 12.29 -25.64
C ALA A 391 21.07 13.42 -25.57
N ARG A 392 21.54 14.62 -25.21
CA ARG A 392 20.70 15.81 -24.99
C ARG A 392 19.88 16.16 -26.21
N SER A 393 18.66 16.65 -25.98
CA SER A 393 17.91 17.42 -26.97
C SER A 393 18.18 18.91 -26.80
N ASN A 394 18.11 19.66 -27.90
CA ASN A 394 18.20 21.12 -27.91
C ASN A 394 16.88 21.80 -27.48
N THR A 395 15.86 21.03 -27.11
CA THR A 395 14.53 21.54 -26.72
C THR A 395 14.33 21.49 -25.21
N SER A 396 13.77 22.55 -24.62
CA SER A 396 13.48 22.63 -23.18
C SER A 396 12.40 21.67 -22.67
N GLN A 397 11.65 21.05 -23.59
CA GLN A 397 10.57 20.10 -23.31
C GLN A 397 11.02 18.64 -23.47
N ALA A 398 12.30 18.39 -23.66
CA ALA A 398 12.85 17.06 -23.77
C ALA A 398 14.03 16.89 -22.82
N SER A 399 14.21 15.65 -22.36
CA SER A 399 15.25 15.27 -21.41
C SER A 399 16.32 14.42 -22.10
N LEU A 400 16.70 13.30 -21.48
CA LEU A 400 17.67 12.36 -22.01
C LEU A 400 17.11 11.67 -23.27
N ASN A 401 17.98 11.37 -24.25
CA ASN A 401 17.60 10.79 -25.54
C ASN A 401 16.52 11.60 -26.33
N GLY A 402 16.31 12.86 -25.98
CA GLY A 402 15.26 13.69 -26.56
C GLY A 402 13.84 13.24 -26.27
N ILE A 403 13.63 12.46 -25.20
CA ILE A 403 12.31 12.03 -24.76
C ILE A 403 11.57 13.22 -24.12
N TYR A 404 10.30 13.39 -24.48
CA TYR A 404 9.43 14.42 -23.90
C TYR A 404 9.42 14.36 -22.36
N GLN A 405 9.60 15.51 -21.72
CA GLN A 405 9.45 15.68 -20.28
C GLN A 405 8.30 16.64 -20.00
N SER A 406 7.33 16.19 -19.20
CA SER A 406 6.25 17.06 -18.76
C SER A 406 6.81 18.18 -17.88
N PRO A 407 6.35 19.44 -17.98
CA PRO A 407 6.88 20.52 -17.15
C PRO A 407 6.82 20.18 -15.65
N ILE A 408 7.92 20.43 -14.94
CA ILE A 408 8.00 20.29 -13.48
C ILE A 408 7.90 21.69 -12.87
N ASP A 409 6.92 21.91 -12.01
CA ASP A 409 6.87 23.11 -11.18
C ASP A 409 7.86 22.95 -10.01
N PHE A 410 9.09 23.39 -10.17
CA PHE A 410 10.12 23.28 -9.13
C PHE A 410 9.77 24.08 -7.85
N ASN A 411 8.95 25.12 -7.94
CA ASN A 411 8.55 25.86 -6.74
C ASN A 411 7.50 25.10 -5.91
N ASN A 412 6.71 24.26 -6.59
CA ASN A 412 5.64 23.48 -6.00
C ASN A 412 5.77 21.98 -6.29
N SER A 413 6.98 21.44 -6.24
CA SER A 413 7.26 20.00 -6.34
C SER A 413 8.18 19.55 -5.18
N GLU A 414 8.12 18.27 -4.83
CA GLU A 414 9.06 17.58 -3.93
C GLU A 414 9.42 16.26 -4.59
N PHE A 415 10.68 15.86 -4.51
CA PHE A 415 11.18 14.62 -5.12
C PHE A 415 11.99 13.79 -4.13
N TYR A 416 11.88 12.46 -4.26
CA TYR A 416 12.75 11.49 -3.58
C TYR A 416 13.65 10.77 -4.57
N GLY A 417 14.95 10.73 -4.27
CA GLY A 417 15.98 10.03 -5.04
C GLY A 417 16.37 8.71 -4.37
N PHE A 418 16.19 7.60 -5.08
CA PHE A 418 16.49 6.24 -4.62
C PHE A 418 17.71 5.65 -5.34
N SER A 419 18.15 4.49 -4.85
CA SER A 419 19.26 3.72 -5.41
C SER A 419 20.54 4.56 -5.54
N GLU A 420 21.11 4.72 -6.74
CA GLU A 420 22.36 5.47 -6.91
C GLU A 420 22.25 6.94 -6.45
N PHE A 421 21.06 7.54 -6.42
CA PHE A 421 20.88 8.87 -5.81
C PHE A 421 21.22 8.87 -4.32
N PHE A 422 20.90 7.81 -3.60
CA PHE A 422 21.25 7.63 -2.20
C PHE A 422 22.66 7.07 -2.02
N TYR A 423 23.03 6.04 -2.76
CA TYR A 423 24.35 5.42 -2.60
C TYR A 423 25.49 6.39 -2.94
N CYS A 424 25.31 7.27 -3.91
CA CYS A 424 26.32 8.27 -4.25
C CYS A 424 26.44 9.38 -3.20
N THR A 425 25.40 9.68 -2.43
CA THR A 425 25.43 10.70 -1.37
C THR A 425 25.83 10.11 -0.02
N GLU A 426 25.48 8.85 0.26
CA GLU A 426 25.60 8.26 1.58
C GLU A 426 26.79 7.31 1.75
N ASP A 427 27.03 6.38 0.82
CA ASP A 427 27.93 5.23 1.09
C ASP A 427 29.35 5.67 1.51
N VAL A 428 29.88 6.66 0.81
CA VAL A 428 31.26 7.15 1.02
C VAL A 428 31.35 8.64 1.30
N LEU A 429 30.36 9.44 0.88
CA LEU A 429 30.34 10.88 1.13
C LEU A 429 29.65 11.22 2.46
N ARG A 430 28.80 10.32 3.00
CA ARG A 430 28.09 10.48 4.29
C ARG A 430 27.26 11.76 4.39
N ILE A 431 26.64 12.17 3.27
CA ILE A 431 25.79 13.36 3.14
C ILE A 431 24.39 13.02 2.57
N GLY A 432 23.88 11.81 2.85
CA GLY A 432 22.54 11.40 2.46
C GLY A 432 21.44 12.27 3.09
N GLY A 433 20.19 12.11 2.63
CA GLY A 433 19.06 12.94 3.06
C GLY A 433 18.84 14.13 2.12
N ARG A 434 18.68 15.34 2.67
CA ARG A 434 18.37 16.53 1.86
C ARG A 434 19.52 16.86 0.91
N TYR A 435 19.24 16.83 -0.39
CA TYR A 435 20.23 17.11 -1.42
C TYR A 435 20.52 18.61 -1.52
N HIS A 436 21.79 18.96 -1.72
CA HIS A 436 22.23 20.31 -2.08
C HIS A 436 23.38 20.21 -3.09
N GLY A 437 23.14 20.69 -4.32
CA GLY A 437 24.05 20.49 -5.46
C GLY A 437 25.49 20.97 -5.21
N PRO A 438 25.70 22.21 -4.75
CA PRO A 438 27.05 22.72 -4.45
C PRO A 438 27.82 21.89 -3.41
N THR A 439 27.18 21.50 -2.30
CA THR A 439 27.81 20.67 -1.26
C THR A 439 28.13 19.28 -1.81
N PHE A 440 27.22 18.68 -2.56
CA PHE A 440 27.44 17.38 -3.18
C PHE A 440 28.62 17.41 -4.18
N ALA A 441 28.64 18.39 -5.08
CA ALA A 441 29.71 18.56 -6.06
C ALA A 441 31.08 18.74 -5.38
N LYS A 442 31.14 19.53 -4.31
CA LYS A 442 32.37 19.72 -3.53
C LYS A 442 32.83 18.41 -2.87
N ALA A 443 31.94 17.70 -2.18
CA ALA A 443 32.26 16.44 -1.53
C ALA A 443 32.72 15.37 -2.54
N ALA A 444 32.09 15.31 -3.71
CA ALA A 444 32.47 14.39 -4.78
C ALA A 444 33.85 14.73 -5.37
N GLN A 445 34.15 16.01 -5.60
CA GLN A 445 35.47 16.47 -6.05
C GLN A 445 36.56 16.13 -5.03
N ASP A 446 36.31 16.39 -3.74
CA ASP A 446 37.26 16.08 -2.66
C ASP A 446 37.48 14.57 -2.54
N TYR A 447 36.43 13.75 -2.69
CA TYR A 447 36.55 12.30 -2.73
C TYR A 447 37.42 11.84 -3.91
N CYS A 448 37.16 12.37 -5.10
CA CYS A 448 37.86 11.95 -6.32
C CYS A 448 39.31 12.39 -6.39
N GLY A 449 39.66 13.52 -5.76
CA GLY A 449 41.03 14.00 -5.64
C GLY A 449 41.91 13.17 -4.69
N MET A 450 41.34 12.22 -3.93
CA MET A 450 42.12 11.33 -3.07
C MET A 450 42.81 10.21 -3.84
N ALA A 451 44.04 9.88 -3.43
CA ALA A 451 44.76 8.72 -3.94
C ALA A 451 44.03 7.41 -3.58
N TRP A 452 44.03 6.46 -4.51
CA TRP A 452 43.41 5.14 -4.34
C TRP A 452 43.94 4.39 -3.10
N SER A 453 45.23 4.52 -2.79
CA SER A 453 45.84 3.97 -1.58
C SER A 453 45.22 4.52 -0.29
N VAL A 454 44.86 5.81 -0.27
CA VAL A 454 44.21 6.46 0.88
C VAL A 454 42.76 6.00 0.99
N LEU A 455 42.03 5.92 -0.13
CA LEU A 455 40.65 5.44 -0.14
C LEU A 455 40.54 3.99 0.35
N THR A 456 41.40 3.11 -0.14
CA THR A 456 41.44 1.70 0.29
C THR A 456 41.84 1.56 1.77
N GLN A 457 42.76 2.39 2.27
CA GLN A 457 43.08 2.42 3.70
C GLN A 457 41.88 2.87 4.55
N ARG A 458 41.18 3.93 4.15
CA ARG A 458 39.97 4.41 4.85
C ARG A 458 38.86 3.37 4.87
N PHE A 459 38.69 2.63 3.78
CA PHE A 459 37.74 1.52 3.72
C PHE A 459 38.11 0.38 4.66
N LYS A 460 39.37 -0.04 4.69
CA LYS A 460 39.86 -1.05 5.64
C LYS A 460 39.69 -0.62 7.10
N ASN A 461 39.75 0.69 7.37
CA ASN A 461 39.53 1.26 8.69
C ASN A 461 38.05 1.44 9.05
N GLY A 462 37.10 1.06 8.19
CA GLY A 462 35.67 1.17 8.46
C GLY A 462 35.13 2.61 8.45
N LEU A 463 35.77 3.53 7.73
CA LEU A 463 35.33 4.94 7.68
C LEU A 463 34.06 5.16 6.82
N PHE A 464 33.76 4.22 5.92
CA PHE A 464 32.61 4.29 5.02
C PHE A 464 31.43 3.47 5.55
N SER A 465 30.27 3.61 4.92
CA SER A 465 29.08 2.81 5.23
C SER A 465 29.39 1.32 5.15
N SER A 466 28.76 0.52 6.03
CA SER A 466 28.83 -0.95 5.98
C SER A 466 28.26 -1.54 4.67
N HIS A 467 27.47 -0.76 3.94
CA HIS A 467 26.94 -1.14 2.63
C HIS A 467 27.92 -0.89 1.46
N ALA A 468 28.95 -0.06 1.68
CA ALA A 468 29.95 0.22 0.65
C ALA A 468 30.82 -1.02 0.42
N ASP A 469 31.01 -1.40 -0.83
CA ASP A 469 31.96 -2.44 -1.25
C ASP A 469 33.09 -1.83 -2.09
N GLU A 470 34.07 -2.65 -2.48
CA GLU A 470 35.19 -2.20 -3.31
C GLU A 470 34.71 -1.63 -4.67
N HIS A 471 33.60 -2.16 -5.20
CA HIS A 471 32.98 -1.65 -6.42
C HIS A 471 32.43 -0.22 -6.22
N ARG A 472 31.76 0.06 -5.09
CA ARG A 472 31.35 1.42 -4.72
C ARG A 472 32.55 2.35 -4.63
N LEU A 473 33.61 1.94 -3.95
CA LEU A 473 34.85 2.74 -3.83
C LEU A 473 35.43 3.11 -5.18
N LYS A 474 35.57 2.11 -6.07
CA LYS A 474 36.17 2.22 -7.40
C LYS A 474 35.38 3.17 -8.30
N TYR A 475 34.05 3.02 -8.34
CA TYR A 475 33.19 3.71 -9.31
C TYR A 475 32.43 4.91 -8.75
N GLN A 476 32.65 5.30 -7.49
CA GLN A 476 32.00 6.47 -6.90
C GLN A 476 32.20 7.74 -7.74
N CYS A 477 33.41 7.98 -8.23
CA CYS A 477 33.72 9.19 -9.02
C CYS A 477 32.88 9.27 -10.29
N PHE A 478 32.86 8.20 -11.07
CA PHE A 478 32.01 8.08 -12.24
C PHE A 478 30.52 8.24 -11.89
N LYS A 479 30.02 7.47 -10.90
CA LYS A 479 28.59 7.41 -10.59
C LYS A 479 28.06 8.71 -10.00
N SER A 480 28.85 9.39 -9.15
CA SER A 480 28.50 10.71 -8.61
C SER A 480 28.45 11.79 -9.71
N ALA A 481 29.41 11.79 -10.64
CA ALA A 481 29.38 12.68 -11.80
C ALA A 481 28.17 12.38 -12.70
N TRP A 482 27.91 11.10 -12.97
CA TRP A 482 26.76 10.67 -13.77
C TRP A 482 25.43 11.09 -13.15
N MET A 483 25.24 10.84 -11.85
CA MET A 483 24.07 11.27 -11.10
C MET A 483 23.86 12.79 -11.18
N TYR A 484 24.92 13.57 -11.00
CA TYR A 484 24.88 15.03 -11.08
C TYR A 484 24.49 15.52 -12.48
N GLN A 485 25.14 14.98 -13.52
CA GLN A 485 24.85 15.34 -14.91
C GLN A 485 23.42 14.93 -15.32
N VAL A 486 22.96 13.75 -14.94
CA VAL A 486 21.59 13.31 -15.18
C VAL A 486 20.58 14.24 -14.52
N LEU A 487 20.80 14.62 -13.26
CA LEU A 487 19.88 15.45 -12.50
C LEU A 487 19.77 16.86 -13.07
N HIS A 488 20.92 17.54 -13.24
CA HIS A 488 20.96 18.96 -13.58
C HIS A 488 20.94 19.22 -15.09
N GLU A 489 21.69 18.44 -15.86
CA GLU A 489 21.77 18.63 -17.32
C GLU A 489 20.77 17.76 -18.09
N GLY A 490 20.34 16.64 -17.52
CA GLY A 490 19.36 15.73 -18.12
C GLY A 490 17.91 16.11 -17.81
N PHE A 491 17.57 16.19 -16.52
CA PHE A 491 16.22 16.49 -16.04
C PHE A 491 15.97 17.97 -15.75
N HIS A 492 16.99 18.81 -15.90
CA HIS A 492 16.91 20.26 -15.72
C HIS A 492 16.52 20.70 -14.30
N PHE A 493 16.86 19.89 -13.28
CA PHE A 493 16.69 20.31 -11.89
C PHE A 493 17.62 21.50 -11.59
N PRO A 494 17.14 22.58 -10.96
CA PRO A 494 18.01 23.66 -10.49
C PRO A 494 19.09 23.14 -9.54
N TYR A 495 20.29 23.74 -9.61
CA TYR A 495 21.43 23.36 -8.78
C TYR A 495 21.18 23.52 -7.27
N ASP A 496 20.34 24.50 -6.92
CA ASP A 496 19.94 24.86 -5.56
C ASP A 496 18.54 24.35 -5.19
N TYR A 497 17.98 23.40 -5.95
CA TYR A 497 16.64 22.87 -5.71
C TYR A 497 16.49 22.33 -4.27
N PRO A 498 15.62 22.93 -3.44
CA PRO A 498 15.62 22.69 -1.99
C PRO A 498 14.84 21.45 -1.56
N ASN A 499 14.04 20.86 -2.45
CA ASN A 499 13.01 19.86 -2.15
C ASN A 499 13.33 18.47 -2.73
N LEU A 500 14.62 18.16 -2.97
CA LEU A 500 15.08 16.80 -3.29
C LEU A 500 15.65 16.14 -2.04
N ARG A 501 15.18 14.93 -1.74
CA ARG A 501 15.70 14.09 -0.66
C ARG A 501 16.18 12.77 -1.22
N THR A 502 17.42 12.40 -0.93
CA THR A 502 17.98 11.09 -1.24
C THR A 502 17.76 10.17 -0.05
N ALA A 503 17.20 8.99 -0.29
CA ALA A 503 16.85 8.05 0.78
C ALA A 503 16.90 6.61 0.27
N GLN A 504 17.31 5.69 1.15
CA GLN A 504 17.04 4.25 0.98
C GLN A 504 15.81 3.82 1.80
N LEU A 505 15.66 4.42 2.97
CA LEU A 505 14.53 4.21 3.87
C LEU A 505 13.77 5.52 4.05
N VAL A 506 12.45 5.46 4.10
CA VAL A 506 11.60 6.58 4.54
C VAL A 506 10.77 6.08 5.71
N TYR A 507 10.91 6.73 6.86
CA TYR A 507 10.33 6.29 8.14
C TYR A 507 10.69 4.83 8.48
N ASP A 508 11.96 4.47 8.29
CA ASP A 508 12.49 3.12 8.54
C ASP A 508 11.82 2.00 7.72
N ARG A 509 11.06 2.38 6.67
CA ARG A 509 10.52 1.49 5.65
C ARG A 509 11.40 1.57 4.42
N GLU A 510 11.81 0.43 3.88
CA GLU A 510 12.50 0.39 2.59
C GLU A 510 11.51 0.81 1.50
N VAL A 511 11.71 2.00 0.92
CA VAL A 511 10.84 2.48 -0.15
C VAL A 511 11.33 1.91 -1.47
N GLN A 512 10.91 0.66 -1.70
CA GLN A 512 11.14 -0.04 -2.95
C GLN A 512 9.88 0.03 -3.81
N TRP A 513 10.06 0.03 -5.12
CA TRP A 513 8.96 -0.11 -6.07
C TRP A 513 8.15 -1.40 -5.82
N THR A 514 8.73 -2.42 -5.17
CA THR A 514 8.02 -3.66 -4.81
C THR A 514 6.84 -3.41 -3.86
N LEU A 515 6.91 -2.40 -2.97
CA LEU A 515 5.80 -2.01 -2.09
C LEU A 515 4.61 -1.46 -2.89
N GLY A 516 4.88 -0.57 -3.85
CA GLY A 516 3.84 -0.07 -4.74
C GLY A 516 3.31 -1.15 -5.69
N ALA A 517 4.14 -2.11 -6.09
CA ALA A 517 3.72 -3.26 -6.88
C ALA A 517 2.76 -4.15 -6.11
N ILE A 518 3.08 -4.54 -4.87
CA ILE A 518 2.18 -5.36 -4.06
C ILE A 518 0.87 -4.62 -3.81
N LEU A 519 0.91 -3.33 -3.42
CA LEU A 519 -0.28 -2.51 -3.19
C LEU A 519 -1.18 -2.45 -4.42
N TYR A 520 -0.61 -2.22 -5.61
CA TYR A 520 -1.36 -2.17 -6.85
C TYR A 520 -1.96 -3.53 -7.26
N LYS A 521 -1.19 -4.62 -7.08
CA LYS A 521 -1.60 -5.98 -7.44
C LYS A 521 -2.66 -6.54 -6.49
N THR A 522 -2.68 -6.09 -5.23
CA THR A 522 -3.63 -6.53 -4.20
C THR A 522 -4.80 -5.56 -3.97
N ARG A 523 -4.90 -4.46 -4.74
CA ARG A 523 -5.94 -3.43 -4.58
C ARG A 523 -7.40 -3.92 -4.58
N PHE A 524 -7.66 -5.10 -5.13
CA PHE A 524 -9.01 -5.70 -5.18
C PHE A 524 -9.31 -6.63 -4.00
N LEU A 525 -8.33 -6.96 -3.15
CA LEU A 525 -8.58 -7.80 -1.97
C LEU A 525 -9.63 -7.21 -1.01
N PRO A 526 -9.66 -5.88 -0.73
CA PRO A 526 -10.70 -5.26 0.09
C PRO A 526 -12.13 -5.57 -0.36
N LEU A 527 -12.36 -5.82 -1.66
CA LEU A 527 -13.70 -6.18 -2.17
C LEU A 527 -14.25 -7.46 -1.54
N ARG A 528 -13.39 -8.38 -1.07
CA ARG A 528 -13.85 -9.60 -0.37
C ARG A 528 -14.53 -9.26 0.95
N ASP A 529 -13.95 -8.32 1.69
CA ASP A 529 -14.49 -7.86 2.98
C ASP A 529 -15.70 -6.94 2.77
N LEU A 530 -15.60 -5.97 1.85
CA LEU A 530 -16.70 -5.04 1.53
C LEU A 530 -17.94 -5.76 0.98
N ARG A 531 -17.75 -6.78 0.13
CA ARG A 531 -18.87 -7.56 -0.42
C ARG A 531 -19.44 -8.57 0.55
N GLN A 532 -18.74 -8.98 1.62
CA GLN A 532 -19.37 -9.87 2.62
C GLN A 532 -20.55 -9.19 3.32
N GLU A 533 -20.53 -7.86 3.45
CA GLU A 533 -21.66 -7.08 3.96
C GLU A 533 -22.77 -6.92 2.90
N GLY A 534 -22.41 -6.73 1.63
CA GLY A 534 -23.36 -6.63 0.50
C GLY A 534 -23.94 -7.97 0.00
N VAL A 535 -23.24 -9.08 0.24
CA VAL A 535 -23.59 -10.45 -0.16
C VAL A 535 -23.95 -11.25 1.09
N ARG A 536 -24.90 -10.74 1.88
CA ARG A 536 -25.93 -11.65 2.38
C ARG A 536 -26.64 -12.16 1.13
N GLN A 537 -26.22 -13.33 0.63
CA GLN A 537 -26.89 -14.03 -0.47
C GLN A 537 -28.39 -13.82 -0.34
N ALA A 538 -28.97 -13.09 -1.29
CA ALA A 538 -30.40 -13.04 -1.46
C ALA A 538 -30.83 -14.47 -1.79
N HIS A 539 -31.05 -15.28 -0.74
CA HIS A 539 -31.85 -16.48 -0.85
C HIS A 539 -33.16 -15.98 -1.43
N GLY A 540 -33.41 -16.34 -2.70
CA GLY A 540 -34.62 -15.96 -3.40
C GLY A 540 -35.81 -16.17 -2.48
N SER A 541 -36.67 -15.15 -2.37
CA SER A 541 -37.79 -15.06 -1.44
C SER A 541 -38.86 -16.15 -1.61
N TRP A 542 -38.54 -17.26 -2.27
CA TRP A 542 -39.47 -18.33 -2.57
C TRP A 542 -39.97 -19.04 -1.31
N PHE A 543 -39.12 -19.19 -0.28
CA PHE A 543 -39.55 -19.80 0.99
C PHE A 543 -40.38 -18.87 1.90
N ARG A 544 -40.32 -17.54 1.73
CA ARG A 544 -41.14 -16.60 2.55
C ARG A 544 -42.52 -16.32 1.98
N LEU A 545 -42.72 -16.46 0.66
CA LEU A 545 -44.06 -16.36 0.05
C LEU A 545 -44.94 -17.59 0.32
N SER A 546 -44.35 -18.79 0.41
CA SER A 546 -45.10 -20.03 0.67
C SER A 546 -45.66 -20.10 2.10
N PHE A 547 -44.92 -19.60 3.11
CA PHE A 547 -45.35 -19.66 4.51
C PHE A 547 -46.55 -18.75 4.81
N VAL A 548 -46.54 -17.54 4.24
CA VAL A 548 -47.60 -16.54 4.45
C VAL A 548 -48.90 -16.95 3.74
N TYR A 549 -48.81 -17.45 2.50
CA TYR A 549 -49.99 -17.95 1.77
C TYR A 549 -50.61 -19.19 2.42
N ASN A 550 -49.79 -20.09 2.99
CA ASN A 550 -50.30 -21.28 3.68
C ASN A 550 -51.08 -20.93 4.97
N HIS A 551 -50.66 -19.90 5.71
CA HIS A 551 -51.39 -19.50 6.93
C HIS A 551 -52.78 -18.94 6.60
N TYR A 552 -52.90 -18.05 5.61
CA TYR A 552 -54.20 -17.51 5.23
C TYR A 552 -55.15 -18.58 4.66
N LEU A 553 -54.63 -19.53 3.89
CA LEU A 553 -55.40 -20.67 3.39
C LEU A 553 -55.87 -21.58 4.55
N PHE A 554 -54.99 -21.86 5.51
CA PHE A 554 -55.31 -22.66 6.69
C PHE A 554 -56.40 -22.01 7.56
N PHE A 555 -56.31 -20.70 7.81
CA PHE A 555 -57.35 -19.96 8.54
C PHE A 555 -58.67 -19.90 7.78
N ALA A 556 -58.64 -19.75 6.46
CA ALA A 556 -59.84 -19.79 5.63
C ALA A 556 -60.53 -21.17 5.68
N CYS A 557 -59.77 -22.26 5.62
CA CYS A 557 -60.30 -23.62 5.75
C CYS A 557 -60.93 -23.87 7.13
N ILE A 558 -60.29 -23.42 8.22
CA ILE A 558 -60.86 -23.51 9.57
C ILE A 558 -62.17 -22.73 9.67
N LEU A 559 -62.23 -21.52 9.10
CA LEU A 559 -63.44 -20.69 9.12
C LEU A 559 -64.60 -21.39 8.39
N VAL A 560 -64.34 -22.01 7.23
CA VAL A 560 -65.35 -22.74 6.45
C VAL A 560 -65.86 -23.96 7.23
N VAL A 561 -64.97 -24.71 7.89
CA VAL A 561 -65.37 -25.86 8.71
C VAL A 561 -66.19 -25.43 9.91
N LEU A 562 -65.81 -24.34 10.60
CA LEU A 562 -66.58 -23.80 11.72
C LEU A 562 -67.97 -23.31 11.26
N LEU A 563 -68.05 -22.63 10.12
CA LEU A 563 -69.34 -22.23 9.53
C LEU A 563 -70.20 -23.44 9.18
N ALA A 564 -69.62 -24.50 8.62
CA ALA A 564 -70.34 -25.74 8.33
C ALA A 564 -70.85 -26.43 9.61
N ILE A 565 -70.03 -26.47 10.66
CA ILE A 565 -70.42 -26.99 11.99
C ILE A 565 -71.55 -26.14 12.57
N VAL A 566 -71.44 -24.82 12.54
CA VAL A 566 -72.48 -23.91 13.05
C VAL A 566 -73.77 -24.09 12.26
N LEU A 567 -73.72 -24.17 10.93
CA LEU A 567 -74.88 -24.43 10.09
C LEU A 567 -75.48 -25.81 10.34
N TYR A 568 -74.64 -26.82 10.56
CA TYR A 568 -75.07 -28.17 10.92
C TYR A 568 -75.76 -28.19 12.29
N LEU A 569 -75.19 -27.54 13.29
CA LEU A 569 -75.79 -27.40 14.62
C LEU A 569 -77.08 -26.58 14.58
N LEU A 570 -77.15 -25.51 13.78
CA LEU A 570 -78.38 -24.73 13.57
C LEU A 570 -79.45 -25.56 12.84
N ARG A 571 -79.05 -26.42 11.90
CA ARG A 571 -79.94 -27.36 11.22
C ARG A 571 -80.44 -28.44 12.18
N LEU A 572 -79.56 -29.01 13.00
CA LEU A 572 -79.91 -29.97 14.06
C LEU A 572 -80.84 -29.33 15.09
N ARG A 573 -80.58 -28.09 15.49
CA ARG A 573 -81.45 -27.33 16.39
C ARG A 573 -82.81 -27.07 15.75
N ARG A 574 -82.86 -26.81 14.43
CA ARG A 574 -84.12 -26.68 13.66
C ARG A 574 -84.88 -27.99 13.53
N ILE A 575 -84.18 -29.12 13.38
CA ILE A 575 -84.77 -30.47 13.32
C ILE A 575 -85.28 -30.86 14.71
N HIS A 576 -84.49 -30.64 15.76
CA HIS A 576 -84.91 -30.89 17.14
C HIS A 576 -86.06 -29.97 17.57
N HIS A 577 -86.10 -28.71 17.08
CA HIS A 577 -87.27 -27.82 17.27
C HIS A 577 -88.50 -28.27 16.49
N ARG A 578 -88.33 -28.98 15.37
CA ARG A 578 -89.42 -29.58 14.60
C ARG A 578 -89.91 -30.87 15.25
N GLU A 579 -89.03 -31.69 15.81
CA GLU A 579 -89.40 -32.87 16.60
C GLU A 579 -90.09 -32.48 17.90
N THR A 580 -89.59 -31.48 18.64
CA THR A 580 -90.28 -30.97 19.85
C THR A 580 -91.61 -30.26 19.55
N ARG A 581 -91.82 -29.75 18.34
CA ARG A 581 -93.14 -29.24 17.88
C ARG A 581 -94.04 -30.33 17.30
N ALA A 582 -93.50 -31.44 16.81
CA ALA A 582 -94.27 -32.58 16.31
C ALA A 582 -94.69 -33.55 17.43
N SER A 583 -94.00 -33.55 18.57
CA SER A 583 -94.37 -34.29 19.78
C SER A 583 -95.24 -33.50 20.76
N ALA A 584 -95.63 -32.26 20.43
CA ALA A 584 -96.53 -31.43 21.21
C ALA A 584 -97.94 -31.39 20.58
N PRO A 585 -98.60 -32.55 20.45
CA PRO A 585 -99.81 -32.70 21.26
C PRO A 585 -100.00 -34.16 21.71
N LEU A 586 -99.19 -34.69 22.62
CA LEU A 586 -99.57 -35.95 23.30
C LEU A 586 -98.97 -36.18 24.69
N ASP A 587 -98.56 -35.13 25.42
CA ASP A 587 -98.13 -35.22 26.82
C ASP A 587 -98.68 -34.01 27.63
N LEU A 588 -100.01 -33.86 27.64
CA LEU A 588 -100.73 -32.93 28.54
C LEU A 588 -101.81 -33.67 29.35
N LEU A 589 -101.54 -34.93 29.63
CA LEU A 589 -102.20 -35.72 30.67
C LEU A 589 -101.05 -36.38 31.43
N TRP A 590 -101.13 -36.42 32.77
CA TRP A 590 -100.13 -36.90 33.73
C TRP A 590 -99.16 -35.85 34.30
N LEU A 591 -99.64 -35.07 35.27
CA LEU A 591 -99.09 -35.04 36.64
C LEU A 591 -99.83 -33.99 37.48
N GLU A 592 -100.94 -34.38 38.10
CA GLU A 592 -101.23 -33.96 39.46
C GLU A 592 -102.09 -35.05 40.12
N GLU A 593 -101.43 -35.88 40.91
CA GLU A 593 -102.05 -36.91 41.74
C GLU A 593 -102.08 -36.37 43.18
N VAL A 594 -103.28 -36.08 43.68
CA VAL A 594 -103.60 -36.06 45.12
C VAL A 594 -104.81 -36.97 45.32
N VAL A 595 -104.58 -38.00 46.15
CA VAL A 595 -105.40 -39.15 46.56
C VAL A 595 -106.67 -38.72 47.33
N PRO A 596 -107.83 -39.43 47.19
CA PRO A 596 -108.22 -40.45 48.20
C PRO A 596 -108.97 -41.72 47.69
N MET A 597 -108.49 -42.87 48.18
CA MET A 597 -109.17 -44.11 48.64
C MET A 597 -110.63 -44.46 48.23
N MET A 598 -110.84 -45.61 47.56
CA MET A 598 -111.53 -46.85 48.04
C MET A 598 -112.21 -47.68 46.92
N GLY A 599 -112.07 -49.02 47.00
CA GLY A 599 -113.04 -50.04 46.52
C GLY A 599 -112.81 -50.60 45.10
N VAL A 600 -112.37 -51.84 44.79
CA VAL A 600 -112.84 -53.21 45.11
C VAL A 600 -113.13 -53.99 43.80
N GLN A 601 -112.42 -55.14 43.63
CA GLN A 601 -112.80 -56.44 43.03
C GLN A 601 -112.72 -56.82 41.52
N VAL A 602 -111.97 -57.94 41.29
CA VAL A 602 -112.08 -59.12 40.38
C VAL A 602 -112.04 -58.87 38.85
N GLY A 603 -111.10 -59.35 38.03
CA GLY A 603 -110.70 -60.75 37.73
C GLY A 603 -111.55 -61.33 36.57
N PRO A 604 -111.11 -62.29 35.73
CA PRO A 604 -109.86 -63.06 35.69
C PRO A 604 -108.83 -62.60 34.63
#